data_AF-A0A4S2R9T0-F1
#
_entry.id   AF-A0A4S2R9T0-F1
#
_cell.length_a   1.000
_cell.length_b   1.000
_cell.length_c   1.000
_cell.angle_alpha   90.00
_cell.angle_beta   90.00
_cell.angle_gamma   90.00
#
_symmetry.space_group_name_H-M   'P 1'
#
loop_
_entity.id
_entity.type
_entity.pdbx_description
1 polymer ?
#
loop_
_entity_poly.entity_id
_entity_poly.type
_entity_poly.pdbx_seq_one_letter_code
_entity_poly.pdbx_strand_id
1 'polypeptide(L)' 'MPSVGEAVHDAARDRVGRVMAHDGPYLQLRPLAGGREWDAAPETVRPLTQSELISALVAVANARSRQPR' A
#
# COMPACT_ATOMS: atom_id res chain seq x y z
N MET A 1 -10.80 -3.05 -10.82
CA MET A 1 -9.33 -2.96 -10.73
C MET A 1 -8.98 -1.64 -10.05
N PRO A 2 -8.18 -1.64 -8.97
CA PRO A 2 -7.76 -0.41 -8.31
C PRO A 2 -7.03 0.53 -9.28
N SER A 3 -7.21 1.84 -9.11
CA SER A 3 -6.59 2.85 -9.96
C SER A 3 -5.19 3.21 -9.48
N VAL A 4 -4.33 3.69 -10.38
CA VAL A 4 -3.04 4.27 -10.00
C VAL A 4 -3.27 5.42 -9.01
N GLY A 5 -2.52 5.41 -7.91
CA GLY A 5 -2.65 6.35 -6.80
C GLY A 5 -3.62 5.91 -5.72
N GLU A 6 -4.35 4.81 -5.89
CA GLU A 6 -5.23 4.24 -4.86
C GLU A 6 -4.42 3.43 -3.83
N ALA A 7 -4.86 3.45 -2.58
CA ALA A 7 -4.24 2.67 -1.52
C ALA A 7 -4.96 1.33 -1.37
N VAL A 8 -4.20 0.25 -1.36
CA VAL A 8 -4.70 -1.12 -1.33
C VAL A 8 -4.00 -1.93 -0.25
N HIS A 9 -4.68 -2.93 0.27
CA HIS A 9 -4.11 -3.99 1.11
C HIS A 9 -3.86 -5.22 0.25
N ASP A 10 -2.60 -5.65 0.19
CA ASP A 10 -2.17 -6.91 -0.40
C ASP A 10 -2.27 -8.01 0.67
N ALA A 11 -3.31 -8.83 0.58
CA ALA A 11 -3.57 -9.90 1.54
C ALA A 11 -2.54 -11.03 1.45
N ALA A 12 -1.89 -11.23 0.30
CA ALA A 12 -0.87 -12.28 0.14
C ALA A 12 0.40 -11.99 0.95
N ARG A 13 0.70 -10.70 1.15
CA ARG A 13 1.87 -10.24 1.92
C ARG A 13 1.52 -9.62 3.25
N ASP A 14 0.22 -9.49 3.54
CA ASP A 14 -0.35 -8.72 4.65
C ASP A 14 0.25 -7.32 4.78
N ARG A 15 0.26 -6.56 3.67
CA ARG A 15 0.90 -5.24 3.60
C ARG A 15 0.05 -4.23 2.86
N VAL A 16 0.14 -2.98 3.29
CA VAL A 16 -0.54 -1.84 2.64
C VAL A 16 0.41 -1.11 1.70
N GLY A 17 -0.05 -0.84 0.49
CA GLY A 17 0.69 -0.12 -0.53
C GLY A 17 -0.20 0.80 -1.36
N ARG A 18 0.44 1.69 -2.10
CA ARG A 18 -0.20 2.55 -3.10
C ARG A 18 0.08 1.98 -4.48
N VAL A 19 -0.94 1.92 -5.33
CA VAL A 19 -0.79 1.48 -6.72
C VAL A 19 0.01 2.53 -7.48
N MET A 20 1.12 2.12 -8.08
CA MET A 20 2.01 2.97 -8.88
C MET A 20 1.77 2.78 -10.37
N ALA A 21 1.54 1.54 -10.79
CA ALA A 21 1.29 1.17 -12.18
C ALA A 21 0.57 -0.18 -12.26
N HIS A 22 0.04 -0.47 -13.44
CA HIS A 22 -0.38 -1.81 -13.86
C HIS A 22 0.72 -2.36 -14.78
N ASP A 23 1.39 -3.44 -14.38
CA ASP A 23 2.42 -4.09 -15.19
C ASP A 23 1.97 -5.52 -15.56
N GLY A 24 1.54 -5.68 -16.80
CA GLY A 24 0.94 -6.92 -17.30
C GLY A 24 -0.23 -7.37 -16.42
N PRO A 25 -0.22 -8.61 -15.89
CA PRO A 25 -1.28 -9.12 -15.02
C PRO A 25 -1.16 -8.63 -13.56
N TYR A 26 -0.11 -7.88 -13.19
CA TYR A 26 0.19 -7.49 -11.82
C TYR A 26 -0.01 -5.99 -11.57
N LEU A 27 -0.21 -5.65 -10.29
CA LEU A 27 -0.16 -4.28 -9.80
C LEU A 27 1.21 -4.01 -9.20
N GLN A 28 1.85 -2.93 -9.62
CA GLN A 28 3.06 -2.45 -8.96
C GLN A 28 2.65 -1.58 -7.76
N LEU A 29 3.00 -2.03 -6.55
CA LEU A 29 2.66 -1.36 -5.29
C LEU A 29 3.90 -0.76 -4.64
N ARG A 30 3.74 0.39 -3.98
CA ARG A 30 4.78 1.02 -3.15
C ARG A 30 4.31 1.19 -1.71
N PRO A 31 5.15 0.99 -0.68
CA PRO A 31 4.72 1.17 0.70
C PRO A 31 4.33 2.63 0.97
N LEU A 32 3.32 2.86 1.82
CA LEU A 32 2.90 4.22 2.19
C LEU A 32 4.00 5.02 2.91
N ALA A 33 4.88 4.33 3.64
CA ALA A 33 6.05 4.94 4.28
C ALA A 33 7.18 5.28 3.30
N GLY A 34 7.05 4.94 2.02
CA GLY A 34 8.17 4.86 1.08
C GLY A 34 8.96 3.56 1.24
N GLY A 35 9.82 3.26 0.25
CA GLY A 35 10.62 2.05 0.22
C GLY A 35 10.49 1.29 -1.10
N ARG A 36 10.95 0.03 -1.11
CA ARG A 36 11.01 -0.80 -2.30
C ARG A 36 9.60 -1.21 -2.76
N GLU A 37 9.37 -1.07 -4.06
CA GLU A 37 8.15 -1.52 -4.72
C GLU A 37 8.08 -3.04 -4.81
N TRP A 38 6.86 -3.56 -4.94
CA TRP A 38 6.61 -4.98 -5.16
C TRP A 38 5.40 -5.20 -6.06
N ASP A 39 5.38 -6.35 -6.71
CA ASP A 39 4.29 -6.75 -7.58
C ASP A 39 3.27 -7.59 -6.79
N ALA A 40 2.00 -7.23 -6.92
CA ALA A 40 0.88 -7.89 -6.29
C ALA A 40 -0.14 -8.35 -7.33
N ALA A 41 -0.72 -9.53 -7.10
CA ALA A 41 -1.78 -10.04 -7.96
C ALA A 41 -3.07 -9.25 -7.70
N PRO A 42 -3.79 -8.80 -8.75
CA PRO A 42 -5.02 -8.04 -8.58
C PRO A 42 -6.08 -8.76 -7.74
N GLU A 43 -6.11 -10.09 -7.78
CA GLU A 43 -7.03 -10.92 -6.99
C GLU A 43 -6.69 -10.98 -5.50
N THR A 44 -5.45 -10.67 -5.10
CA THR A 44 -5.04 -10.67 -3.69
C THR A 44 -5.07 -9.28 -3.07
N VAL A 45 -5.38 -8.25 -3.87
CA VAL A 45 -5.48 -6.88 -3.37
C VAL A 45 -6.92 -6.44 -3.19
N ARG A 46 -7.14 -5.63 -2.15
CA ARG A 46 -8.41 -4.94 -1.91
C ARG A 46 -8.17 -3.45 -1.72
N PRO A 47 -8.99 -2.57 -2.32
CA PRO A 47 -9.04 -1.17 -1.96
C PRO A 47 -9.24 -0.98 -0.47
N LEU A 48 -8.52 -0.03 0.11
CA LEU A 48 -8.76 0.41 1.47
C LEU A 48 -9.94 1.37 1.52
N THR A 49 -10.75 1.25 2.56
CA THR A 49 -11.70 2.30 2.91
C THR A 49 -10.96 3.55 3.38
N GLN A 50 -11.62 4.71 3.34
CA GLN A 50 -11.02 5.97 3.79
C GLN A 50 -10.54 5.90 5.25
N SER A 51 -11.30 5.24 6.14
CA SER A 51 -10.93 5.06 7.55
C SER A 51 -9.67 4.20 7.71
N GLU A 52 -9.53 3.12 6.93
CA GLU A 52 -8.35 2.27 6.96
C GLU A 52 -7.13 2.99 6.38
N LEU A 53 -7.32 3.77 5.32
CA LEU A 53 -6.26 4.61 4.75
C LEU A 53 -5.75 5.61 5.79
N ILE A 54 -6.63 6.34 6.46
CA ILE A 54 -6.24 7.30 7.51
C ILE A 54 -5.49 6.58 8.63
N SER A 55 -5.99 5.43 9.07
CA SER A 55 -5.34 4.62 10.12
C SER A 55 -3.94 4.17 9.70
N ALA A 56 -3.77 3.72 8.45
CA ALA A 56 -2.48 3.31 7.91
C ALA A 56 -1.49 4.49 7.81
N LEU A 57 -1.94 5.66 7.36
CA LEU A 57 -1.11 6.87 7.30
C LEU A 57 -0.68 7.34 8.69
N VAL A 58 -1.59 7.29 9.68
CA VAL A 58 -1.27 7.61 11.08
C VAL A 58 -0.27 6.61 11.65
N ALA A 59 -0.43 5.31 11.38
CA ALA A 59 0.53 4.29 11.80
C ALA A 59 1.93 4.55 11.21
N VAL A 60 2.01 4.93 9.93
CA VAL A 60 3.28 5.33 9.28
C VAL A 60 3.90 6.56 9.95
N ALA A 61 3.11 7.60 10.23
CA ALA A 61 3.58 8.81 10.90
C ALA A 61 4.09 8.51 12.31
N ASN A 62 3.35 7.69 13.08
CA ASN A 62 3.73 7.26 14.42
C ASN A 62 4.99 6.38 14.43
N ALA A 63 5.17 5.51 13.44
CA ALA A 63 6.37 4.71 13.31
C ALA A 63 7.60 5.60 13.06
N ARG A 64 7.47 6.62 12.20
CA ARG A 64 8.55 7.59 11.91
C ARG A 64 8.91 8.43 13.14
N SER A 65 7.94 8.89 13.91
CA SER A 65 8.22 9.70 15.12
C SER A 65 8.88 8.91 16.25
N ARG A 66 8.71 7.58 16.25
CA ARG A 66 9.33 6.68 17.24
C ARG A 66 10.73 6.22 16.86
N GLN A 67 11.21 6.50 15.65
CA GLN A 67 12.59 6.21 15.28
C GLN A 67 13.48 7.38 15.74
N PRO A 68 14.35 7.18 16.76
CA PRO A 68 15.36 8.18 17.09
C PRO A 68 16.28 8.34 15.88
N ARG A 69 16.58 9.59 15.55
CA ARG A 69 17.46 9.97 14.44
C ARG A 69 18.91 9.56 14.70
#